data_AF-A0A7C0Y846-F1
#
_entry.id   AF-A0A7C0Y846-F1
#
_cell.length_a   1.000
_cell.length_b   1.000
_cell.length_c   1.000
_cell.angle_alpha   90.00
_cell.angle_beta   90.00
_cell.angle_gamma   90.00
#
_symmetry.space_group_name_H-M   'P 1'
#
loop_
_entity.id
_entity.type
_entity.pdbx_description
1 polymer ?
#
loop_
_entity_poly.entity_id
_entity_poly.type
_entity_poly.pdbx_seq_one_letter_code
_entity_poly.pdbx_strand_id
1 'polypeptide(L)'
;MEIHLEAFVSVLRNVLGRRLVKVYFMAEEEEGRVAEANVVILVEEMDWTEDFIIHEEGARIMKETGAFLSPLIVSKDRWEHWRRLGKRVVFRVEEEGIPVYEREEGEW
;
A
#
# COMPACT_ATOMS: atom_id res chain seq x y z
N MET A 1 -11.86 -8.04 -7.52
CA MET A 1 -10.80 -7.75 -6.53
C MET A 1 -9.43 -7.63 -7.21
N GLU A 2 -9.00 -8.66 -7.94
CA GLU A 2 -7.71 -8.68 -8.68
C GLU A 2 -7.55 -7.47 -9.63
N ILE A 3 -8.56 -7.19 -10.48
CA ILE A 3 -8.54 -6.08 -11.46
C ILE A 3 -8.37 -4.69 -10.82
N HIS A 4 -8.93 -4.46 -9.62
CA HIS A 4 -8.90 -3.14 -8.99
C HIS A 4 -7.56 -2.84 -8.32
N LEU A 5 -6.93 -3.87 -7.78
CA LEU A 5 -5.62 -3.77 -7.16
C LEU A 5 -4.54 -3.53 -8.21
N GLU A 6 -4.64 -4.19 -9.37
CA GLU A 6 -3.79 -3.92 -10.53
C GLU A 6 -3.92 -2.47 -11.01
N ALA A 7 -5.15 -1.97 -11.13
CA ALA A 7 -5.39 -0.59 -11.53
C ALA A 7 -4.77 0.40 -10.53
N PHE A 8 -4.90 0.15 -9.22
CA PHE A 8 -4.29 0.99 -8.20
C PHE A 8 -2.76 0.90 -8.22
N VAL A 9 -2.17 -0.29 -8.35
CA VAL A 9 -0.72 -0.46 -8.52
C VAL A 9 -0.22 0.28 -9.77
N SER A 10 -0.98 0.30 -10.86
CA SER A 10 -0.63 1.09 -12.05
C SER A 10 -0.59 2.59 -11.75
N VAL A 11 -1.54 3.12 -10.96
CA VAL A 11 -1.49 4.51 -10.48
C VAL A 11 -0.22 4.75 -9.66
N LEU A 12 0.07 3.88 -8.69
CA LEU A 12 1.25 4.01 -7.84
C LEU A 12 2.54 4.04 -8.66
N ARG A 13 2.67 3.16 -9.66
CA ARG A 13 3.83 3.13 -10.55
C ARG A 13 3.97 4.39 -11.39
N ASN A 14 2.85 4.97 -11.83
CA ASN A 14 2.86 6.21 -12.62
C ASN A 14 3.24 7.43 -11.77
N VAL A 15 2.76 7.50 -10.53
CA VAL A 15 2.98 8.64 -9.62
C VAL A 15 4.38 8.57 -8.98
N LEU A 16 4.73 7.41 -8.42
CA LEU A 16 5.96 7.24 -7.62
C LEU A 16 7.16 6.79 -8.46
N GLY A 17 6.91 6.16 -9.62
CA GLY A 17 7.95 5.66 -10.52
C GLY A 17 8.92 4.72 -9.80
N ARG A 18 10.22 5.02 -9.90
CA ARG A 18 11.29 4.21 -9.26
C ARG A 18 11.27 4.25 -7.74
N ARG A 19 10.61 5.23 -7.11
CA ARG A 19 10.54 5.33 -5.64
C ARG A 19 9.53 4.38 -5.02
N LEU A 20 8.63 3.80 -5.80
CA LEU A 20 7.78 2.70 -5.32
C LEU A 20 8.64 1.46 -5.10
N VAL A 21 8.74 1.01 -3.86
CA VAL A 21 9.56 -0.16 -3.50
C VAL A 21 8.70 -1.41 -3.47
N LYS A 22 7.63 -1.38 -2.67
CA LYS A 22 6.78 -2.55 -2.44
C LYS A 22 5.38 -2.15 -2.02
N VAL A 23 4.39 -2.96 -2.38
CA VAL A 23 2.98 -2.77 -2.00
C VAL A 23 2.44 -4.05 -1.39
N TYR A 24 1.85 -3.92 -0.23
CA TYR A 24 1.15 -5.00 0.46
C TYR A 24 -0.33 -4.74 0.46
N PHE A 25 -1.09 -5.81 0.30
CA PHE A 25 -2.52 -5.84 0.51
C PHE A 25 -2.83 -6.61 1.79
N MET A 26 -3.63 -5.98 2.65
CA MET A 26 -4.13 -6.56 3.89
C MET A 26 -5.66 -6.53 3.82
N ALA A 27 -6.27 -7.70 3.64
CA ALA A 27 -7.72 -7.82 3.80
C ALA A 27 -8.03 -7.95 5.30
N GLU A 28 -8.85 -7.06 5.85
CA GLU A 28 -9.50 -7.33 7.12
C GLU A 28 -10.83 -8.05 6.82
N GLU A 29 -10.88 -9.33 7.19
CA GLU A 29 -12.11 -10.11 7.18
C GLU A 29 -12.86 -9.87 8.49
N GLU A 30 -14.03 -9.26 8.41
CA GLU A 30 -15.00 -9.20 9.51
C GLU A 30 -16.23 -9.99 9.08
N GLU A 31 -16.53 -11.07 9.82
CA GLU A 31 -17.78 -11.85 9.72
C GLU A 31 -18.26 -12.15 8.27
N GLY A 32 -17.34 -12.63 7.41
CA GLY A 32 -17.67 -13.05 6.05
C GLY A 32 -17.86 -11.90 5.04
N ARG A 33 -17.48 -10.67 5.41
CA ARG A 33 -17.33 -9.52 4.51
C ARG A 33 -15.91 -8.97 4.60
N VAL A 34 -15.32 -8.60 3.47
CA VAL A 34 -14.08 -7.80 3.44
C VAL A 34 -14.48 -6.40 3.88
N ALA A 35 -14.21 -6.07 5.15
CA ALA A 35 -14.72 -4.84 5.76
C ALA A 35 -13.86 -3.63 5.35
N GLU A 36 -12.54 -3.78 5.32
CA GLU A 36 -11.60 -2.74 4.90
C GLU A 36 -10.38 -3.40 4.25
N ALA A 37 -10.01 -2.96 3.03
CA ALA A 37 -8.73 -3.33 2.46
C ALA A 37 -7.71 -2.23 2.77
N ASN A 38 -6.73 -2.59 3.58
CA ASN A 38 -5.60 -1.74 3.90
C ASN A 38 -4.49 -2.02 2.87
N VAL A 39 -4.01 -0.97 2.22
CA VAL A 39 -2.89 -1.07 1.29
C VAL A 39 -1.69 -0.40 1.93
N VAL A 40 -0.59 -1.12 2.13
CA VAL A 40 0.62 -0.53 2.67
C VAL A 40 1.60 -0.32 1.53
N ILE A 41 1.93 0.94 1.28
CA ILE A 41 2.75 1.38 0.16
C ILE A 41 4.06 1.87 0.72
N LEU A 42 5.12 1.17 0.36
CA LEU A 42 6.43 1.45 0.90
C LEU A 42 7.31 2.02 -0.21
N VAL A 43 7.89 3.18 0.10
CA VAL A 43 8.57 4.07 -0.83
C VAL A 43 9.96 4.45 -0.30
N GLU A 44 10.87 4.84 -1.19
CA GLU A 44 12.18 5.36 -0.77
C GLU A 44 12.00 6.64 0.08
N GLU A 45 11.26 7.61 -0.46
CA GLU A 45 10.98 8.91 0.16
C GLU A 45 9.54 9.33 -0.14
N MET A 46 8.95 10.11 0.76
CA MET A 46 7.56 10.55 0.67
C MET A 46 7.48 12.04 0.29
N ASP A 47 6.64 12.36 -0.71
CA ASP A 47 6.25 13.73 -1.05
C ASP A 47 4.75 13.93 -0.78
N TRP A 48 4.39 15.11 -0.26
CA TRP A 48 3.02 15.43 0.14
C TRP A 48 2.05 15.56 -1.05
N THR A 49 2.54 15.95 -2.23
CA THR A 49 1.73 16.09 -3.44
C THR A 49 1.32 14.72 -3.97
N GLU A 50 2.25 13.76 -3.90
CA GLU A 50 2.03 12.39 -4.35
C GLU A 50 1.08 11.65 -3.42
N ASP A 51 1.22 11.85 -2.11
CA ASP A 51 0.28 11.37 -1.11
C ASP A 51 -1.16 11.80 -1.46
N PHE A 52 -1.36 13.10 -1.73
CA PHE A 52 -2.66 13.63 -2.15
C PHE A 52 -3.19 12.95 -3.43
N ILE A 53 -2.36 12.81 -4.47
CA ILE A 53 -2.77 12.17 -5.73
C ILE A 53 -3.16 10.71 -5.50
N ILE A 54 -2.40 9.97 -4.72
CA ILE A 54 -2.66 8.55 -4.44
C ILE A 54 -3.99 8.38 -3.69
N HIS A 55 -4.26 9.24 -2.71
CA HIS A 55 -5.53 9.22 -1.98
C HIS A 55 -6.73 9.57 -2.87
N GLU A 56 -6.62 10.60 -3.71
CA GLU A 56 -7.68 10.99 -4.66
C GLU A 56 -7.97 9.89 -5.69
N GLU A 57 -6.93 9.28 -6.27
CA GLU A 57 -7.07 8.17 -7.21
C GLU A 57 -7.63 6.92 -6.53
N GLY A 58 -7.21 6.63 -5.30
CA GLY A 58 -7.78 5.55 -4.49
C GLY A 58 -9.28 5.75 -4.25
N ALA A 59 -9.69 6.97 -3.90
CA ALA A 59 -11.10 7.34 -3.73
C ALA A 59 -11.90 7.27 -5.04
N ARG A 60 -11.29 7.59 -6.18
CA ARG A 60 -11.91 7.44 -7.50
C ARG A 60 -12.16 5.96 -7.83
N ILE A 61 -11.16 5.10 -7.66
CA ILE A 61 -11.29 3.66 -7.86
C ILE A 61 -12.36 3.07 -6.93
N MET A 62 -12.42 3.52 -5.67
CA MET A 62 -13.48 3.12 -4.73
C MET A 62 -14.87 3.46 -5.28
N LYS A 63 -15.09 4.68 -5.79
CA LYS A 63 -16.39 5.07 -6.35
C LYS A 63 -16.80 4.22 -7.54
N GLU A 64 -15.84 3.82 -8.38
CA GLU A 64 -16.07 3.03 -9.58
C GLU A 64 -16.34 1.54 -9.28
N THR A 65 -15.75 1.02 -8.20
CA THR A 65 -15.65 -0.43 -7.96
C THR A 65 -16.34 -0.91 -6.68
N GLY A 66 -16.67 0.01 -5.77
CA GLY A 66 -17.18 -0.29 -4.43
C GLY A 66 -16.13 -0.86 -3.46
N ALA A 67 -14.88 -1.06 -3.90
CA ALA A 67 -13.80 -1.54 -3.05
C ALA A 67 -13.12 -0.38 -2.33
N PHE A 68 -13.18 -0.35 -0.99
CA PHE A 68 -12.47 0.64 -0.19
C PHE A 68 -10.99 0.26 -0.09
N LEU A 69 -10.11 1.12 -0.62
CA LEU A 69 -8.67 1.02 -0.44
C LEU A 69 -8.21 2.16 0.47
N SER A 70 -7.69 1.82 1.66
CA SER A 70 -7.08 2.79 2.57
C SER A 70 -5.56 2.68 2.47
N PRO A 71 -4.89 3.57 1.72
CA PRO A 71 -3.45 3.50 1.58
C PRO A 71 -2.74 4.09 2.81
N LEU A 72 -1.79 3.33 3.35
CA LEU A 72 -0.78 3.79 4.29
C LEU A 72 0.55 3.89 3.54
N ILE A 73 0.98 5.11 3.22
CA ILE A 73 2.25 5.36 2.55
C ILE A 73 3.34 5.61 3.59
N VAL A 74 4.44 4.87 3.51
CA VAL A 74 5.54 4.97 4.48
C VAL A 74 6.88 4.93 3.76
N SER A 75 7.76 5.88 4.11
CA SER A 75 9.14 5.85 3.63
C SER A 75 9.95 4.73 4.27
N LYS A 76 11.02 4.30 3.60
CA LYS A 76 11.95 3.27 4.07
C LYS A 76 12.47 3.56 5.48
N ASP A 77 13.01 4.75 5.71
CA ASP A 77 13.56 5.15 7.01
C ASP A 77 12.53 5.04 8.14
N ARG A 78 11.28 5.43 7.87
CA ARG A 78 10.20 5.36 8.85
C ARG A 78 9.78 3.91 9.10
N TRP A 79 9.73 3.08 8.06
CA TRP A 79 9.42 1.66 8.19
C TRP A 79 10.47 0.93 9.03
N GLU A 80 11.76 1.12 8.73
CA GLU A 80 12.87 0.55 9.50
C GLU A 80 12.88 1.03 10.95
N HIS A 81 12.55 2.29 11.19
CA HIS A 81 12.38 2.81 12.54
C HIS A 81 11.25 2.09 13.29
N TRP A 82 10.09 1.89 12.65
CA TRP A 82 8.98 1.13 13.23
C TRP A 82 9.33 -0.33 13.47
N ARG A 83 10.07 -0.96 12.55
CA ARG A 83 10.59 -2.33 12.68
C ARG A 83 11.47 -2.46 13.92
N ARG A 84 12.43 -1.54 14.11
CA ARG A 84 13.31 -1.52 15.30
C ARG A 84 12.57 -1.30 16.61
N LEU A 85 11.47 -0.55 16.59
CA LEU A 85 10.61 -0.33 17.74
C LEU A 85 9.64 -1.49 18.01
N GLY A 86 9.60 -2.52 17.16
CA GLY A 86 8.66 -3.64 17.29
C GLY A 86 7.20 -3.21 17.14
N LYS A 87 6.90 -2.29 16.21
CA LYS A 87 5.52 -1.85 15.97
C LYS A 87 4.70 -3.00 15.39
N ARG A 88 3.54 -3.28 16.00
CA ARG A 88 2.61 -4.34 15.59
C ARG A 88 2.22 -4.30 14.09
N VAL A 89 2.07 -3.10 13.52
CA VAL A 89 1.74 -2.94 12.09
C VAL A 89 2.82 -3.53 11.17
N VAL A 90 4.09 -3.40 11.55
CA VAL A 90 5.21 -3.95 10.76
C VAL A 90 5.14 -5.47 10.73
N PHE A 91 4.98 -6.09 11.91
CA PHE A 91 4.84 -7.54 12.01
C PHE A 91 3.64 -8.07 11.21
N ARG A 92 2.46 -7.47 11.36
CA ARG A 92 1.27 -7.88 10.58
C ARG A 92 1.52 -7.80 9.08
N VAL A 93 2.11 -6.70 8.60
CA VAL A 93 2.34 -6.51 7.16
C VAL A 93 3.39 -7.49 6.62
N GLU A 94 4.47 -7.74 7.37
CA GLU A 94 5.55 -8.63 6.94
C GLU A 94 5.17 -10.12 7.05
N GLU A 95 4.32 -10.51 8.01
CA GLU A 95 3.92 -11.90 8.22
C GLU A 95 2.61 -12.28 7.51
N GLU A 96 1.62 -11.39 7.52
CA GLU A 96 0.26 -11.67 7.03
C GLU A 96 -0.05 -10.96 5.69
N GLY A 97 0.75 -9.97 5.31
CA GLY A 97 0.50 -9.15 4.14
C GLY A 97 0.79 -9.87 2.83
N ILE A 98 -0.11 -9.70 1.86
CA ILE A 98 0.05 -10.25 0.52
C ILE A 98 0.85 -9.24 -0.31
N PRO A 99 2.07 -9.54 -0.76
CA PRO A 99 2.82 -8.66 -1.64
C PRO A 99 2.18 -8.67 -3.04
N VAL A 100 1.83 -7.48 -3.54
CA VAL A 100 1.14 -7.33 -4.83
C VAL A 100 1.95 -6.53 -5.84
N TYR A 101 3.01 -5.88 -5.37
CA TYR A 101 4.06 -5.29 -6.18
C TYR A 101 5.37 -5.31 -5.41
N GLU A 102 6.47 -5.63 -6.08
CA GLU A 102 7.84 -5.51 -5.59
C GLU A 102 8.77 -5.14 -6.75
N ARG A 103 9.65 -4.17 -6.53
CA ARG A 103 10.64 -3.75 -7.53
C ARG A 103 11.73 -4.84 -7.67
N GLU A 104 12.10 -5.19 -8.91
CA GLU A 104 13.10 -6.24 -9.21
C GLU A 104 14.55 -5.90 -8.75
N GLU A 105 14.83 -4.65 -8.39
CA GLU A 105 16.15 -4.19 -7.95
C GLU A 105 16.19 -3.90 -6.45
N GLY A 106 16.74 -4.86 -5.69
CA GLY A 106 17.43 -4.63 -4.41
C GLY A 106 16.59 -4.80 -3.14
N GLU A 107 17.19 -5.49 -2.16
CA GLU A 107 16.66 -5.77 -0.82
C GLU A 107 15.94 -4.59 -0.15
N TRP A 108 15.01 -4.95 0.74
CA TRP A 108 14.31 -3.99 1.57
C TRP A 108 15.07 -3.58 2.81
#